data_AF-A0A838UAY3-F1
#
_entry.id   AF-A0A838UAY3-F1
#
_cell.length_a   1.000
_cell.length_b   1.000
_cell.length_c   1.000
_cell.angle_alpha   90.00
_cell.angle_beta   90.00
_cell.angle_gamma   90.00
#
_symmetry.space_group_name_H-M   'P 1'
#
loop_
_entity.id
_entity.type
_entity.pdbx_description
1 polymer ?
#
loop_
_entity_poly.entity_id
_entity_poly.type
_entity_poly.pdbx_seq_one_letter_code
_entity_poly.pdbx_strand_id
1 'polypeptide(L)'
;MLTLGSNLTLKGGELDLNSGATINGGTLHDKGGKFLWKGGTLNGVTLEGPLNMRNQASILNIGPNGLVLTGSDGRGPGVANLSRESELIFRGTQTFDDATINLSESNLTADSTGSGSVLTLGNKITVNVIARVGRIDGSSVVNNGEINVTSTMTSSGMVISSNTFTNQGTITVANGDSLYLLSPSFTNLAAGTLTGGAYEVDAGSTFTLENDDTVTTDDALIILSGVDSVIQTSLSQEVPIEATLTTIGSAGTLKLLAGRDWTSTLAMTNFGTLVLGGGTFAPGGLTNNGLISGNGVIDVAVANSGVIRATSGALDLTRSVTGSGRLKIGAGATLEVDRMAEKSLKATFKGAGGVLALGQAGKFNARIAGFAPGDAIDLLGQAATSATLQAGDKLVIMNGTQTIATLRLSGDYAGDSFAVASDGHGGTTITVSAGLLAQAMASMAPPVAHAAPLAPSWRPEPARLACPRAMMA
;
A
#
# COMPACT_ATOMS: atom_id res chain seq x y z
N MET A 1 3.97 17.49 -44.75
CA MET A 1 3.89 16.11 -44.22
C MET A 1 5.14 15.36 -44.67
N LEU A 2 5.80 14.67 -43.75
CA LEU A 2 6.94 13.79 -44.00
C LEU A 2 6.54 12.37 -43.59
N THR A 3 6.64 11.41 -44.50
CA THR A 3 6.39 9.99 -44.21
C THR A 3 7.71 9.25 -44.20
N LEU A 4 8.01 8.54 -43.12
CA LEU A 4 9.25 7.79 -42.96
C LEU A 4 8.97 6.30 -43.09
N GLY A 5 9.69 5.64 -44.00
CA GLY A 5 9.66 4.18 -44.13
C GLY A 5 10.65 3.44 -43.22
N SER A 6 11.57 4.16 -42.57
CA SER A 6 12.58 3.61 -41.65
C SER A 6 13.08 4.71 -40.69
N ASN A 7 14.39 4.98 -40.61
CA ASN A 7 14.97 5.85 -39.60
C ASN A 7 15.32 7.23 -40.18
N LEU A 8 14.96 8.29 -39.46
CA LEU A 8 15.50 9.64 -39.66
C LEU A 8 16.52 9.92 -38.55
N THR A 9 17.80 9.84 -38.91
CA THR A 9 18.90 10.14 -38.00
C THR A 9 19.44 11.55 -38.24
N LEU A 10 19.35 12.41 -37.21
CA LEU A 10 19.98 13.73 -37.24
C LEU A 10 21.43 13.61 -36.73
N LYS A 11 22.39 13.70 -37.65
CA LYS A 11 23.83 13.68 -37.33
C LYS A 11 24.38 15.02 -36.81
N GLY A 12 23.59 16.09 -36.92
CA GLY A 12 23.93 17.46 -36.51
C GLY A 12 22.84 18.44 -36.93
N GLY A 13 22.88 19.65 -36.37
CA GLY A 13 21.88 20.70 -36.64
C GLY A 13 20.56 20.53 -35.88
N GLU A 14 19.57 21.34 -36.24
CA GLU A 14 18.25 21.35 -35.62
C GLU A 14 17.17 21.03 -36.67
N LEU A 15 16.25 20.12 -36.34
CA LEU A 15 15.02 19.90 -37.11
C LEU A 15 13.83 20.38 -36.28
N ASP A 16 13.16 21.40 -36.78
CA ASP A 16 12.01 22.00 -36.11
C ASP A 16 10.70 21.50 -36.69
N LEU A 17 9.90 20.83 -35.86
CA LEU A 17 8.52 20.52 -36.19
C LEU A 17 7.64 21.71 -35.79
N ASN A 18 7.20 22.46 -36.81
CA ASN A 18 6.32 23.61 -36.64
C ASN A 18 4.84 23.21 -36.64
N SER A 19 3.98 24.11 -36.18
CA SER A 19 2.52 23.93 -36.24
C SER A 19 2.05 23.60 -37.67
N GLY A 20 1.13 22.63 -37.78
CA GLY A 20 0.62 22.12 -39.06
C GLY A 20 1.52 21.12 -39.79
N ALA A 21 2.78 20.93 -39.36
CA ALA A 21 3.63 19.88 -39.90
C ALA A 21 3.29 18.50 -39.31
N THR A 22 3.53 17.43 -40.07
CA THR A 22 3.25 16.05 -39.65
C THR A 22 4.42 15.16 -40.02
N ILE A 23 4.87 14.32 -39.08
CA ILE A 23 5.74 13.16 -39.32
C ILE A 23 4.91 11.90 -39.12
N ASN A 24 4.92 11.02 -40.11
CA ASN A 24 4.15 9.79 -40.13
C ASN A 24 5.08 8.57 -40.23
N GLY A 25 5.00 7.66 -39.27
CA GLY A 25 5.81 6.45 -39.21
C GLY A 25 7.29 6.67 -38.89
N GLY A 26 8.02 5.56 -38.79
CA GLY A 26 9.47 5.53 -38.69
C GLY A 26 10.04 5.84 -37.30
N THR A 27 11.37 5.82 -37.23
CA THR A 27 12.15 6.07 -36.01
C THR A 27 12.93 7.37 -36.12
N LEU A 28 12.74 8.26 -35.16
CA LEU A 28 13.50 9.50 -35.01
C LEU A 28 14.64 9.26 -34.02
N HIS A 29 15.87 9.59 -34.42
CA HIS A 29 17.06 9.38 -33.58
C HIS A 29 18.01 10.57 -33.68
N ASP A 30 18.36 11.17 -32.55
CA ASP A 30 19.22 12.36 -32.45
C ASP A 30 20.70 11.99 -32.22
N LYS A 31 21.39 11.56 -33.28
CA LYS A 31 22.83 11.22 -33.21
C LYS A 31 23.74 12.44 -33.33
N GLY A 32 23.57 13.42 -32.44
CA GLY A 32 24.33 14.67 -32.37
C GLY A 32 23.61 15.89 -32.95
N GLY A 33 22.42 15.72 -33.53
CA GLY A 33 21.48 16.81 -33.81
C GLY A 33 20.47 17.05 -32.69
N LYS A 34 19.44 17.86 -32.96
CA LYS A 34 18.33 18.12 -32.02
C LYS A 34 17.00 18.22 -32.76
N PHE A 35 15.96 17.60 -32.21
CA PHE A 35 14.58 17.88 -32.62
C PHE A 35 14.02 19.01 -31.76
N LEU A 36 13.43 20.03 -32.40
CA LEU A 36 12.68 21.08 -31.75
C LEU A 36 11.19 20.85 -31.99
N TRP A 37 10.41 20.93 -30.92
CA TRP A 37 8.97 20.72 -30.94
C TRP A 37 8.30 22.08 -30.73
N LYS A 38 8.14 22.87 -31.80
CA LYS A 38 7.34 24.12 -31.75
C LYS A 38 5.87 23.87 -32.02
N GLY A 39 5.54 22.73 -32.64
CA GLY A 39 4.22 22.15 -32.67
C GLY A 39 4.13 20.96 -33.64
N GLY A 40 2.97 20.76 -34.25
CA GLY A 40 2.77 19.78 -35.31
C GLY A 40 2.20 18.44 -34.82
N THR A 41 2.45 17.37 -35.59
CA THR A 41 1.90 16.03 -35.33
C THR A 41 2.94 14.93 -35.52
N LEU A 42 3.07 14.03 -34.55
CA LEU A 42 3.74 12.75 -34.67
C LEU A 42 2.68 11.65 -34.76
N ASN A 43 2.75 10.78 -35.76
CA ASN A 43 1.76 9.72 -35.94
C ASN A 43 2.44 8.38 -36.24
N GLY A 44 2.39 7.43 -35.29
CA GLY A 44 3.04 6.12 -35.43
C GLY A 44 4.56 6.21 -35.41
N VAL A 45 5.10 7.17 -34.67
CA VAL A 45 6.54 7.46 -34.61
C VAL A 45 7.16 6.78 -33.39
N THR A 46 8.35 6.21 -33.55
CA THR A 46 9.25 5.89 -32.43
C THR A 46 10.27 7.02 -32.28
N LEU A 47 10.41 7.59 -31.09
CA LEU A 47 11.48 8.54 -30.77
C LEU A 47 12.48 7.86 -29.83
N GLU A 48 13.71 7.72 -30.31
CA GLU A 48 14.84 7.26 -29.50
C GLU A 48 15.50 8.49 -28.85
N GLY A 49 15.42 8.55 -27.52
CA GLY A 49 15.84 9.72 -26.75
C GLY A 49 14.67 10.58 -26.24
N PRO A 50 14.97 11.65 -25.49
CA PRO A 50 13.96 12.40 -24.76
C PRO A 50 13.11 13.32 -25.66
N LEU A 51 11.79 13.29 -25.47
CA LEU A 51 10.86 14.31 -25.99
C LEU A 51 10.93 15.57 -25.13
N ASN A 52 11.66 16.60 -25.57
CA ASN A 52 11.85 17.84 -24.79
C ASN A 52 11.01 19.00 -25.32
N MET A 53 9.85 19.25 -24.72
CA MET A 53 8.96 20.38 -25.03
C MET A 53 9.24 21.55 -24.08
N ARG A 54 10.27 22.35 -24.41
CA ARG A 54 10.69 23.53 -23.62
C ARG A 54 10.41 24.89 -24.30
N ASN A 55 9.80 24.84 -25.46
CA ASN A 55 9.35 26.04 -26.16
C ASN A 55 8.06 26.53 -25.50
N GLN A 56 7.97 27.85 -25.27
CA GLN A 56 6.80 28.46 -24.65
C GLN A 56 5.53 28.13 -25.45
N ALA A 57 4.48 27.65 -24.78
CA ALA A 57 3.17 27.35 -25.35
C ALA A 57 3.21 26.44 -26.60
N SER A 58 4.19 25.52 -26.65
CA SER A 58 4.30 24.57 -27.77
C SER A 58 3.26 23.44 -27.66
N ILE A 59 2.56 23.18 -28.77
CA ILE A 59 1.49 22.16 -28.82
C ILE A 59 1.87 21.04 -29.78
N LEU A 60 2.17 19.85 -29.26
CA LEU A 60 2.50 18.67 -30.05
C LEU A 60 1.34 17.69 -30.03
N ASN A 61 0.88 17.28 -31.21
CA ASN A 61 -0.19 16.30 -31.36
C ASN A 61 0.39 14.90 -31.60
N ILE A 62 -0.10 13.91 -30.88
CA ILE A 62 0.15 12.49 -31.13
C ILE A 62 -1.07 11.95 -31.88
N GLY A 63 -0.88 11.69 -33.17
CA GLY A 63 -1.90 11.14 -34.05
C GLY A 63 -2.40 9.76 -33.59
N PRO A 64 -3.46 9.25 -34.21
CA PRO A 64 -4.15 8.04 -33.74
C PRO A 64 -3.28 6.78 -33.75
N ASN A 65 -2.16 6.76 -34.47
CA ASN A 65 -1.24 5.63 -34.51
C ASN A 65 -0.20 5.65 -33.37
N GLY A 66 -0.28 6.60 -32.42
CA GLY A 66 0.57 6.60 -31.25
C GLY A 66 1.95 7.24 -31.41
N LEU A 67 2.65 7.23 -30.29
CA LEU A 67 4.05 7.59 -30.12
C LEU A 67 4.68 6.54 -29.21
N VAL A 68 5.85 6.04 -29.58
CA VAL A 68 6.69 5.21 -28.71
C VAL A 68 7.91 6.04 -28.33
N LEU A 69 8.19 6.16 -27.03
CA LEU A 69 9.43 6.76 -26.53
C LEU A 69 10.34 5.65 -26.03
N THR A 70 11.64 5.79 -26.29
CA THR A 70 12.66 4.87 -25.79
C THR A 70 13.87 5.65 -25.30
N GLY A 71 14.79 4.97 -24.60
CA GLY A 71 16.12 5.50 -24.33
C GLY A 71 16.86 5.91 -25.61
N SER A 72 17.95 6.67 -25.46
CA SER A 72 18.74 7.17 -26.60
C SER A 72 19.40 6.07 -27.43
N ASP A 73 19.46 4.83 -26.93
CA ASP A 73 19.93 3.64 -27.64
C ASP A 73 18.78 2.79 -28.23
N GLY A 74 17.55 3.32 -28.20
CA GLY A 74 16.34 2.63 -28.65
C GLY A 74 15.84 1.55 -27.69
N ARG A 75 16.32 1.54 -26.44
CA ARG A 75 15.97 0.53 -25.44
C ARG A 75 15.46 1.16 -24.15
N GLY A 76 14.66 0.38 -23.42
CA GLY A 76 14.13 0.78 -22.12
C GLY A 76 13.16 1.96 -22.20
N PRO A 77 12.68 2.42 -21.04
CA PRO A 77 11.64 3.43 -20.99
C PRO A 77 12.12 4.78 -21.51
N GLY A 78 11.25 5.47 -22.25
CA GLY A 78 11.51 6.82 -22.73
C GLY A 78 11.17 7.92 -21.73
N VAL A 79 11.51 9.16 -22.06
CA VAL A 79 11.21 10.34 -21.22
C VAL A 79 10.61 11.46 -22.05
N ALA A 80 9.49 12.03 -21.60
CA ALA A 80 8.93 13.28 -22.08
C ALA A 80 9.06 14.36 -21.00
N ASN A 81 9.67 15.51 -21.35
CA ASN A 81 9.79 16.66 -20.47
C ASN A 81 8.98 17.81 -21.04
N LEU A 82 7.92 18.21 -20.36
CA LEU A 82 7.00 19.27 -20.74
C LEU A 82 7.18 20.45 -19.79
N SER A 83 7.23 21.67 -20.33
CA SER A 83 7.39 22.87 -19.54
C SER A 83 6.91 24.14 -20.23
N ARG A 84 6.74 25.23 -19.48
CA ARG A 84 6.49 26.59 -20.03
C ARG A 84 5.23 26.64 -20.90
N GLU A 85 4.12 26.17 -20.34
CA GLU A 85 2.80 26.09 -20.95
C GLU A 85 2.73 25.15 -22.17
N SER A 86 3.70 24.25 -22.34
CA SER A 86 3.66 23.27 -23.42
C SER A 86 2.55 22.24 -23.21
N GLU A 87 2.00 21.70 -24.30
CA GLU A 87 0.91 20.73 -24.29
C GLU A 87 1.19 19.55 -25.22
N LEU A 88 1.09 18.33 -24.68
CA LEU A 88 1.15 17.09 -25.45
C LEU A 88 -0.27 16.52 -25.59
N ILE A 89 -0.81 16.52 -26.80
CA ILE A 89 -2.20 16.13 -27.07
C ILE A 89 -2.26 14.77 -27.76
N PHE A 90 -2.87 13.77 -27.14
CA PHE A 90 -3.15 12.47 -27.75
C PHE A 90 -4.48 12.52 -28.50
N ARG A 91 -4.50 12.24 -29.81
CA ARG A 91 -5.69 12.30 -30.68
C ARG A 91 -6.29 10.92 -30.92
N GLY A 92 -7.57 10.73 -30.60
CA GLY A 92 -8.20 9.41 -30.69
C GLY A 92 -7.89 8.50 -29.50
N THR A 93 -8.41 7.27 -29.52
CA THR A 93 -8.17 6.27 -28.47
C THR A 93 -6.77 5.68 -28.61
N GLN A 94 -5.96 5.76 -27.56
CA GLN A 94 -4.56 5.35 -27.58
C GLN A 94 -4.11 4.83 -26.22
N THR A 95 -3.11 3.96 -26.23
CA THR A 95 -2.34 3.61 -25.04
C THR A 95 -0.95 4.21 -25.17
N PHE A 96 -0.51 4.94 -24.15
CA PHE A 96 0.87 5.41 -24.02
C PHE A 96 1.50 4.66 -22.84
N ASP A 97 2.62 3.98 -23.06
CA ASP A 97 3.25 3.10 -22.07
C ASP A 97 4.78 3.17 -22.12
N ASP A 98 5.44 2.59 -21.12
CA ASP A 98 6.91 2.44 -21.02
C ASP A 98 7.66 3.78 -21.10
N ALA A 99 7.18 4.78 -20.37
CA ALA A 99 7.76 6.12 -20.38
C ALA A 99 7.51 6.90 -19.10
N THR A 100 8.39 7.86 -18.82
CA THR A 100 8.17 8.89 -17.81
C THR A 100 7.76 10.21 -18.46
N ILE A 101 6.67 10.81 -18.01
CA ILE A 101 6.23 12.16 -18.39
C ILE A 101 6.50 13.09 -17.21
N ASN A 102 7.36 14.09 -17.40
CA ASN A 102 7.62 15.13 -16.41
C ASN A 102 6.88 16.41 -16.82
N LEU A 103 6.01 16.89 -15.94
CA LEU A 103 5.21 18.10 -16.12
C LEU A 103 5.76 19.25 -15.27
N SER A 104 5.87 20.43 -15.87
CA SER A 104 6.18 21.66 -15.15
C SER A 104 5.51 22.88 -15.77
N GLU A 105 4.38 23.34 -15.23
CA GLU A 105 3.54 24.37 -15.87
C GLU A 105 3.22 23.91 -17.31
N SER A 106 2.57 22.75 -17.43
CA SER A 106 2.36 22.07 -18.71
C SER A 106 1.23 21.07 -18.66
N ASN A 107 0.73 20.68 -19.85
CA ASN A 107 -0.48 19.91 -19.99
C ASN A 107 -0.24 18.59 -20.74
N LEU A 108 -0.82 17.52 -20.22
CA LEU A 108 -1.07 16.27 -20.91
C LEU A 108 -2.56 16.21 -21.26
N THR A 109 -2.90 16.15 -22.53
CA THR A 109 -4.30 16.27 -22.96
C THR A 109 -4.74 15.04 -23.74
N ALA A 110 -5.80 14.39 -23.27
CA ALA A 110 -6.49 13.34 -24.02
C ALA A 110 -7.53 13.97 -24.94
N ASP A 111 -7.32 13.98 -26.25
CA ASP A 111 -8.25 14.45 -27.28
C ASP A 111 -9.21 15.59 -26.88
N SER A 112 -8.83 16.83 -27.23
CA SER A 112 -9.62 18.03 -26.93
C SER A 112 -10.90 18.21 -27.77
N THR A 113 -11.21 17.30 -28.70
CA THR A 113 -12.33 17.48 -29.66
C THR A 113 -13.61 16.73 -29.32
N GLY A 114 -13.68 16.07 -28.15
CA GLY A 114 -14.96 15.70 -27.51
C GLY A 114 -15.66 14.44 -28.03
N SER A 115 -14.99 13.56 -28.77
CA SER A 115 -15.47 12.18 -28.93
C SER A 115 -14.95 11.33 -27.77
N GLY A 116 -15.64 10.26 -27.35
CA GLY A 116 -15.28 9.39 -26.23
C GLY A 116 -13.97 8.59 -26.38
N SER A 117 -12.97 9.19 -27.02
CA SER A 117 -11.58 8.77 -27.06
C SER A 117 -11.05 8.56 -25.65
N VAL A 118 -10.32 7.46 -25.47
CA VAL A 118 -9.67 7.13 -24.20
C VAL A 118 -8.16 7.21 -24.38
N LEU A 119 -7.49 8.03 -23.58
CA LEU A 119 -6.06 7.91 -23.35
C LEU A 119 -5.82 6.97 -22.17
N THR A 120 -5.23 5.81 -22.45
CA THR A 120 -4.77 4.91 -21.41
C THR A 120 -3.30 5.18 -21.12
N LEU A 121 -2.99 5.62 -19.91
CA LEU A 121 -1.64 5.60 -19.36
C LEU A 121 -1.37 4.17 -18.92
N GLY A 122 -0.47 3.48 -19.62
CA GLY A 122 -0.13 2.09 -19.39
C GLY A 122 0.49 1.83 -18.02
N ASN A 123 0.63 0.56 -17.66
CA ASN A 123 1.07 0.16 -16.32
C ASN A 123 2.57 0.39 -16.07
N LYS A 124 3.34 0.82 -17.07
CA LYS A 124 4.73 1.25 -16.95
C LYS A 124 4.90 2.74 -17.23
N ILE A 125 3.80 3.50 -17.26
CA ILE A 125 3.88 4.97 -17.24
C ILE A 125 4.14 5.46 -15.82
N THR A 126 5.01 6.46 -15.75
CA THR A 126 5.09 7.37 -14.60
C THR A 126 4.82 8.80 -15.08
N VAL A 127 3.83 9.49 -14.52
CA VAL A 127 3.61 10.93 -14.70
C VAL A 127 4.07 11.64 -13.44
N ASN A 128 5.03 12.54 -13.55
CA ASN A 128 5.55 13.33 -12.43
C ASN A 128 5.21 14.80 -12.61
N VAL A 129 4.79 15.46 -11.54
CA VAL A 129 4.90 16.92 -11.42
C VAL A 129 6.27 17.24 -10.82
N ILE A 130 7.13 17.91 -11.58
CA ILE A 130 8.51 18.21 -11.17
C ILE A 130 8.72 19.66 -10.71
N ALA A 131 7.82 20.56 -11.08
CA ALA A 131 7.76 21.96 -10.60
C ALA A 131 6.43 22.60 -11.04
N ARG A 132 5.90 23.58 -10.30
CA ARG A 132 4.65 24.31 -10.67
C ARG A 132 3.48 23.34 -10.92
N VAL A 133 2.38 23.85 -11.47
CA VAL A 133 1.16 23.05 -11.69
C VAL A 133 1.26 22.24 -12.99
N GLY A 134 1.13 20.92 -12.90
CA GLY A 134 0.89 20.03 -14.04
C GLY A 134 -0.60 19.81 -14.27
N ARG A 135 -1.02 19.55 -15.52
CA ARG A 135 -2.43 19.29 -15.85
C ARG A 135 -2.63 18.01 -16.65
N ILE A 136 -3.71 17.30 -16.35
CA ILE A 136 -4.31 16.28 -17.23
C ILE A 136 -5.70 16.76 -17.62
N ASP A 137 -5.91 16.99 -18.92
CA ASP A 137 -7.14 17.60 -19.44
C ASP A 137 -7.73 16.79 -20.61
N GLY A 138 -8.94 17.18 -21.06
CA GLY A 138 -9.56 16.69 -22.28
C GLY A 138 -10.68 15.67 -22.08
N SER A 139 -10.75 14.66 -22.93
CA SER A 139 -11.74 13.58 -22.99
C SER A 139 -11.55 12.55 -21.85
N SER A 140 -11.53 11.24 -22.14
CA SER A 140 -11.44 10.21 -21.12
C SER A 140 -9.98 9.79 -20.88
N VAL A 141 -9.58 9.68 -19.62
CA VAL A 141 -8.25 9.22 -19.20
C VAL A 141 -8.39 8.02 -18.27
N VAL A 142 -7.62 6.97 -18.54
CA VAL A 142 -7.45 5.80 -17.67
C VAL A 142 -6.00 5.73 -17.21
N ASN A 143 -5.76 5.89 -15.91
CA ASN A 143 -4.45 5.68 -15.30
C ASN A 143 -4.29 4.22 -14.87
N ASN A 144 -3.45 3.44 -15.56
CA ASN A 144 -3.01 2.12 -15.08
C ASN A 144 -1.60 2.15 -14.45
N GLY A 145 -0.89 3.28 -14.56
CA GLY A 145 0.48 3.47 -14.09
C GLY A 145 0.53 4.33 -12.82
N GLU A 146 1.57 5.15 -12.73
CA GLU A 146 1.81 6.03 -11.58
C GLU A 146 1.60 7.50 -11.95
N ILE A 147 0.92 8.24 -11.07
CA ILE A 147 0.86 9.70 -11.09
C ILE A 147 1.43 10.20 -9.76
N ASN A 148 2.54 10.92 -9.83
CA ASN A 148 3.31 11.40 -8.69
C ASN A 148 3.27 12.94 -8.65
N VAL A 149 2.61 13.48 -7.64
CA VAL A 149 2.62 14.90 -7.28
C VAL A 149 3.50 15.06 -6.04
N THR A 150 4.81 15.02 -6.27
CA THR A 150 5.82 14.86 -5.20
C THR A 150 6.95 15.88 -5.36
N SER A 151 6.68 17.05 -5.93
CA SER A 151 7.71 18.04 -6.17
C SER A 151 8.17 18.65 -4.85
N THR A 152 9.47 18.97 -4.75
CA THR A 152 10.04 19.66 -3.58
C THR A 152 9.99 21.18 -3.72
N MET A 153 9.36 21.70 -4.77
CA MET A 153 9.21 23.13 -5.03
C MET A 153 7.97 23.67 -4.30
N THR A 154 8.00 24.94 -3.87
CA THR A 154 6.80 25.57 -3.31
C THR A 154 5.75 25.82 -4.41
N SER A 155 4.47 25.59 -4.09
CA SER A 155 3.34 25.84 -5.01
C SER A 155 3.34 24.97 -6.28
N SER A 156 3.93 23.78 -6.21
CA SER A 156 3.61 22.71 -7.17
C SER A 156 2.25 22.07 -6.86
N GLY A 157 1.75 21.34 -7.83
CA GLY A 157 0.49 20.62 -7.68
C GLY A 157 0.03 20.07 -9.01
N MET A 158 -1.15 19.46 -8.98
CA MET A 158 -1.75 18.89 -10.16
C MET A 158 -3.24 19.22 -10.25
N VAL A 159 -3.70 19.44 -11.48
CA VAL A 159 -5.13 19.53 -11.78
C VAL A 159 -5.48 18.47 -12.81
N ILE A 160 -6.46 17.63 -12.51
CA ILE A 160 -7.00 16.63 -13.44
C ILE A 160 -8.42 17.04 -13.79
N SER A 161 -8.64 17.58 -14.99
CA SER A 161 -9.93 18.06 -15.47
C SER A 161 -10.39 17.41 -16.79
N SER A 162 -9.95 16.18 -17.04
CA SER A 162 -10.52 15.32 -18.07
C SER A 162 -12.02 15.08 -17.86
N ASN A 163 -12.80 14.92 -18.93
CA ASN A 163 -14.25 14.67 -18.85
C ASN A 163 -14.57 13.41 -18.05
N THR A 164 -13.75 12.37 -18.22
CA THR A 164 -13.87 11.12 -17.46
C THR A 164 -12.48 10.71 -16.99
N PHE A 165 -12.37 10.36 -15.71
CA PHE A 165 -11.14 9.85 -15.14
C PHE A 165 -11.38 8.49 -14.47
N THR A 166 -10.50 7.53 -14.76
CA THR A 166 -10.42 6.24 -14.08
C THR A 166 -9.00 6.03 -13.58
N ASN A 167 -8.85 5.73 -12.29
CA ASN A 167 -7.59 5.32 -11.69
C ASN A 167 -7.62 3.82 -11.37
N GLN A 168 -6.78 3.06 -12.06
CA GLN A 168 -6.50 1.64 -11.80
C GLN A 168 -5.08 1.42 -11.26
N GLY A 169 -4.21 2.41 -11.43
CA GLY A 169 -2.85 2.44 -10.89
C GLY A 169 -2.76 3.22 -9.59
N THR A 170 -1.68 3.98 -9.42
CA THR A 170 -1.38 4.73 -8.18
C THR A 170 -1.40 6.23 -8.44
N ILE A 171 -1.98 6.97 -7.50
CA ILE A 171 -1.82 8.42 -7.36
C ILE A 171 -1.16 8.68 -6.02
N THR A 172 -0.03 9.37 -6.03
CA THR A 172 0.70 9.78 -4.82
C THR A 172 0.81 11.30 -4.76
N VAL A 173 0.43 11.90 -3.64
CA VAL A 173 0.58 13.33 -3.35
C VAL A 173 1.44 13.48 -2.11
N ALA A 174 2.58 14.16 -2.23
CA ALA A 174 3.55 14.30 -1.15
C ALA A 174 4.22 15.67 -1.12
N ASN A 175 5.11 15.87 -0.14
CA ASN A 175 5.94 17.08 0.00
C ASN A 175 5.14 18.40 0.19
N GLY A 176 3.90 18.31 0.66
CA GLY A 176 3.02 19.46 0.85
C GLY A 176 2.34 19.95 -0.42
N ASP A 177 2.40 19.18 -1.51
CA ASP A 177 1.70 19.48 -2.75
C ASP A 177 0.19 19.18 -2.65
N SER A 178 -0.56 19.74 -3.60
CA SER A 178 -2.00 19.49 -3.77
C SER A 178 -2.32 18.88 -5.13
N LEU A 179 -3.22 17.90 -5.16
CA LEU A 179 -3.90 17.42 -6.37
C LEU A 179 -5.39 17.77 -6.31
N TYR A 180 -5.90 18.38 -7.38
CA TYR A 180 -7.32 18.67 -7.58
C TYR A 180 -7.88 17.79 -8.70
N LEU A 181 -8.79 16.89 -8.37
CA LEU A 181 -9.53 16.09 -9.34
C LEU A 181 -10.87 16.75 -9.63
N LEU A 182 -10.91 17.47 -10.76
CA LEU A 182 -12.03 18.26 -11.27
C LEU A 182 -12.81 17.54 -12.38
N SER A 183 -12.54 16.24 -12.56
CA SER A 183 -13.11 15.48 -13.68
C SER A 183 -14.60 15.25 -13.43
N PRO A 184 -15.54 15.77 -14.26
CA PRO A 184 -16.98 15.68 -13.99
C PRO A 184 -17.51 14.25 -13.81
N SER A 185 -16.82 13.26 -14.38
CA SER A 185 -17.09 11.85 -14.17
C SER A 185 -15.85 11.13 -13.64
N PHE A 186 -15.75 10.99 -12.31
CA PHE A 186 -14.74 10.14 -11.69
C PHE A 186 -15.28 8.72 -11.49
N THR A 187 -14.94 7.82 -12.40
CA THR A 187 -15.57 6.49 -12.49
C THR A 187 -15.31 5.58 -11.29
N ASN A 188 -14.24 5.82 -10.54
CA ASN A 188 -13.92 5.06 -9.34
C ASN A 188 -14.84 5.37 -8.17
N LEU A 189 -15.50 6.54 -8.17
CA LEU A 189 -16.40 6.96 -7.13
C LEU A 189 -17.85 6.87 -7.65
N ALA A 190 -18.55 5.81 -7.24
CA ALA A 190 -19.93 5.58 -7.64
C ALA A 190 -20.80 5.45 -6.40
N ALA A 191 -21.81 6.32 -6.29
CA ALA A 191 -22.74 6.34 -5.15
C ALA A 191 -22.03 6.33 -3.79
N GLY A 192 -20.93 7.09 -3.69
CA GLY A 192 -20.11 7.22 -2.49
C GLY A 192 -19.19 6.05 -2.16
N THR A 193 -19.10 5.04 -3.01
CA THR A 193 -18.12 3.95 -2.89
C THR A 193 -16.92 4.24 -3.78
N LEU A 194 -15.74 4.42 -3.18
CA LEU A 194 -14.48 4.54 -3.90
C LEU A 194 -13.94 3.13 -4.20
N THR A 195 -13.66 2.85 -5.46
CA THR A 195 -13.19 1.54 -5.95
C THR A 195 -11.94 1.72 -6.78
N GLY A 196 -11.10 0.70 -6.92
CA GLY A 196 -10.01 0.67 -7.89
C GLY A 196 -8.84 1.64 -7.59
N GLY A 197 -7.64 1.20 -7.95
CA GLY A 197 -6.41 1.99 -7.79
C GLY A 197 -5.99 2.20 -6.33
N ALA A 198 -4.89 2.94 -6.19
CA ALA A 198 -4.32 3.38 -4.94
C ALA A 198 -4.25 4.92 -4.88
N TYR A 199 -4.56 5.46 -3.71
CA TYR A 199 -4.56 6.89 -3.42
C TYR A 199 -3.73 7.12 -2.16
N GLU A 200 -2.50 7.61 -2.34
CA GLU A 200 -1.54 7.89 -1.27
C GLU A 200 -1.37 9.39 -1.08
N VAL A 201 -1.53 9.83 0.16
CA VAL A 201 -1.30 11.22 0.56
C VAL A 201 -0.37 11.24 1.76
N ASP A 202 0.79 11.86 1.58
CA ASP A 202 1.81 12.02 2.61
C ASP A 202 1.64 13.33 3.41
N ALA A 203 2.47 13.50 4.43
CA ALA A 203 2.36 14.58 5.40
C ALA A 203 2.25 15.96 4.76
N GLY A 204 1.31 16.77 5.27
CA GLY A 204 1.01 18.13 4.81
C GLY A 204 0.44 18.25 3.39
N SER A 205 0.16 17.14 2.71
CA SER A 205 -0.27 17.12 1.31
C SER A 205 -1.78 16.89 1.21
N THR A 206 -2.39 17.32 0.10
CA THR A 206 -3.85 17.29 -0.05
C THR A 206 -4.28 16.71 -1.40
N PHE A 207 -5.21 15.75 -1.37
CA PHE A 207 -5.96 15.30 -2.54
C PHE A 207 -7.43 15.71 -2.42
N THR A 208 -7.87 16.61 -3.29
CA THR A 208 -9.23 17.16 -3.33
C THR A 208 -10.05 16.54 -4.47
N LEU A 209 -11.24 16.05 -4.14
CA LEU A 209 -12.29 15.61 -5.07
C LEU A 209 -13.35 16.74 -5.21
N GLU A 210 -13.53 17.35 -6.38
CA GLU A 210 -14.35 18.58 -6.51
C GLU A 210 -15.79 18.39 -7.03
N ASN A 211 -16.31 17.16 -7.20
CA ASN A 211 -17.59 16.91 -7.89
C ASN A 211 -18.80 16.63 -6.98
N ASP A 212 -18.88 17.21 -5.79
CA ASP A 212 -19.92 16.93 -4.76
C ASP A 212 -20.01 15.46 -4.28
N ASP A 213 -19.24 14.54 -4.86
CA ASP A 213 -19.21 13.13 -4.47
C ASP A 213 -18.35 12.93 -3.21
N THR A 214 -18.95 12.38 -2.16
CA THR A 214 -18.26 12.06 -0.89
C THR A 214 -17.92 10.58 -0.80
N VAL A 215 -16.77 10.25 -0.22
CA VAL A 215 -16.37 8.86 0.02
C VAL A 215 -16.97 8.37 1.33
N THR A 216 -18.01 7.56 1.24
CA THR A 216 -18.65 6.94 2.42
C THR A 216 -18.21 5.50 2.63
N THR A 217 -17.78 4.83 1.56
CA THR A 217 -17.25 3.45 1.55
C THR A 217 -15.93 3.40 0.78
N ASP A 218 -14.91 2.80 1.38
CA ASP A 218 -13.64 2.48 0.74
C ASP A 218 -13.62 1.01 0.27
N ASP A 219 -13.57 0.78 -1.04
CA ASP A 219 -13.29 -0.50 -1.71
C ASP A 219 -12.04 -0.40 -2.61
N ALA A 220 -11.15 0.55 -2.30
CA ALA A 220 -9.87 0.80 -2.96
C ALA A 220 -8.70 0.63 -1.97
N LEU A 221 -7.52 1.13 -2.34
CA LEU A 221 -6.41 1.32 -1.40
C LEU A 221 -6.25 2.81 -1.08
N ILE A 222 -6.55 3.19 0.15
CA ILE A 222 -6.32 4.54 0.68
C ILE A 222 -5.13 4.51 1.64
N ILE A 223 -4.16 5.40 1.45
CA ILE A 223 -3.00 5.58 2.31
C ILE A 223 -2.93 7.05 2.75
N LEU A 224 -3.09 7.29 4.06
CA LEU A 224 -2.83 8.59 4.69
C LEU A 224 -1.61 8.42 5.59
N SER A 225 -0.51 9.08 5.25
CA SER A 225 0.79 8.86 5.88
C SER A 225 1.33 10.17 6.47
N GLY A 226 1.50 10.20 7.79
CA GLY A 226 1.99 11.37 8.52
C GLY A 226 0.95 12.47 8.74
N VAL A 227 1.30 13.42 9.60
CA VAL A 227 0.42 14.51 10.03
C VAL A 227 -0.05 15.37 8.84
N ASP A 228 -1.31 15.82 8.89
CA ASP A 228 -1.92 16.68 7.86
C ASP A 228 -1.93 16.09 6.44
N SER A 229 -1.84 14.77 6.29
CA SER A 229 -2.22 14.07 5.05
C SER A 229 -3.73 14.10 4.87
N VAL A 230 -4.24 14.69 3.79
CA VAL A 230 -5.69 14.94 3.62
C VAL A 230 -6.20 14.39 2.29
N ILE A 231 -7.23 13.55 2.35
CA ILE A 231 -8.19 13.39 1.26
C ILE A 231 -9.45 14.14 1.66
N GLN A 232 -9.97 14.98 0.77
CA GLN A 232 -11.15 15.79 1.05
C GLN A 232 -12.03 15.95 -0.19
N THR A 233 -13.27 16.36 0.04
CA THR A 233 -14.08 16.98 -1.00
C THR A 233 -14.06 18.49 -0.82
N SER A 234 -13.99 19.25 -1.92
CA SER A 234 -14.22 20.70 -1.87
C SER A 234 -15.65 21.00 -2.29
N LEU A 235 -16.56 21.00 -1.32
CA LEU A 235 -17.83 21.70 -1.50
C LEU A 235 -17.56 23.22 -1.44
N SER A 236 -18.59 24.03 -1.16
CA SER A 236 -18.39 25.40 -0.68
C SER A 236 -17.58 25.51 0.63
N GLN A 237 -17.28 24.36 1.26
CA GLN A 237 -16.32 24.18 2.34
C GLN A 237 -15.59 22.84 2.17
N GLU A 238 -14.34 22.78 2.63
CA GLU A 238 -13.53 21.56 2.67
C GLU A 238 -14.11 20.55 3.65
N VAL A 239 -14.39 19.33 3.18
CA VAL A 239 -14.89 18.21 4.00
C VAL A 239 -13.87 17.07 3.95
N PRO A 240 -13.10 16.84 5.03
CA PRO A 240 -12.10 15.78 5.04
C PRO A 240 -12.77 14.40 5.07
N ILE A 241 -12.04 13.36 4.62
CA ILE A 241 -12.55 12.00 4.52
C ILE A 241 -13.03 11.44 5.87
N GLU A 242 -12.45 11.88 6.99
CA GLU A 242 -12.89 11.53 8.35
C GLU A 242 -14.33 11.95 8.65
N ALA A 243 -14.83 12.99 8.00
CA ALA A 243 -16.19 13.48 8.16
C ALA A 243 -17.22 12.73 7.30
N THR A 244 -16.80 11.78 6.46
CA THR A 244 -17.68 11.11 5.48
C THR A 244 -17.54 9.59 5.46
N LEU A 245 -16.33 9.05 5.65
CA LEU A 245 -16.07 7.60 5.57
C LEU A 245 -16.67 6.86 6.78
N THR A 246 -17.56 5.91 6.49
CA THR A 246 -18.20 5.06 7.51
C THR A 246 -17.90 3.58 7.34
N THR A 247 -17.44 3.16 6.16
CA THR A 247 -17.21 1.75 5.85
C THR A 247 -15.89 1.53 5.13
N ILE A 248 -15.09 0.59 5.61
CA ILE A 248 -14.03 -0.05 4.81
C ILE A 248 -14.65 -1.33 4.28
N GLY A 249 -14.97 -1.35 2.98
CA GLY A 249 -15.57 -2.47 2.28
C GLY A 249 -14.62 -3.67 2.18
N SER A 250 -15.11 -4.80 1.69
CA SER A 250 -14.33 -6.06 1.71
C SER A 250 -13.11 -6.05 0.78
N ALA A 251 -13.11 -5.21 -0.27
CA ALA A 251 -11.94 -4.98 -1.11
C ALA A 251 -11.07 -3.84 -0.57
N GLY A 252 -11.64 -2.99 0.30
CA GLY A 252 -11.04 -1.81 0.87
C GLY A 252 -9.82 -2.09 1.74
N THR A 253 -8.83 -1.21 1.62
CA THR A 253 -7.69 -1.12 2.53
C THR A 253 -7.44 0.34 2.89
N LEU A 254 -7.71 0.70 4.14
CA LEU A 254 -7.32 1.97 4.73
C LEU A 254 -6.02 1.81 5.50
N LYS A 255 -4.98 2.57 5.15
CA LYS A 255 -3.73 2.64 5.89
C LYS A 255 -3.55 4.03 6.49
N LEU A 256 -3.39 4.08 7.81
CA LEU A 256 -3.03 5.27 8.57
C LEU A 256 -1.60 5.06 9.06
N LEU A 257 -0.63 5.69 8.40
CA LEU A 257 0.79 5.41 8.58
C LEU A 257 1.54 6.60 9.17
N ALA A 258 2.77 6.34 9.62
CA ALA A 258 3.69 7.35 10.14
C ALA A 258 3.06 8.24 11.23
N GLY A 259 2.29 7.63 12.15
CA GLY A 259 1.64 8.33 13.24
C GLY A 259 0.41 9.15 12.87
N ARG A 260 -0.20 8.93 11.70
CA ARG A 260 -1.44 9.61 11.30
C ARG A 260 -2.60 9.25 12.23
N ASP A 261 -3.10 10.25 12.96
CA ASP A 261 -4.31 10.15 13.76
C ASP A 261 -5.56 10.02 12.88
N TRP A 262 -6.70 9.64 13.44
CA TRP A 262 -8.02 9.70 12.82
C TRP A 262 -9.03 10.03 13.90
N THR A 263 -9.67 11.19 13.82
CA THR A 263 -10.72 11.58 14.77
C THR A 263 -12.00 11.87 14.01
N SER A 264 -13.08 11.17 14.35
CA SER A 264 -14.39 11.45 13.76
C SER A 264 -15.53 11.15 14.74
N THR A 265 -16.69 11.77 14.50
CA THR A 265 -17.92 11.46 15.24
C THR A 265 -18.72 10.32 14.59
N LEU A 266 -18.36 9.92 13.37
CA LEU A 266 -19.03 8.86 12.64
C LEU A 266 -18.53 7.49 13.09
N ALA A 267 -19.45 6.55 13.30
CA ALA A 267 -19.08 5.16 13.54
C ALA A 267 -18.50 4.54 12.25
N MET A 268 -17.50 3.67 12.42
CA MET A 268 -16.86 2.95 11.33
C MET A 268 -17.13 1.45 11.39
N THR A 269 -17.45 0.86 10.24
CA THR A 269 -17.51 -0.59 10.04
C THR A 269 -16.39 -1.05 9.11
N ASN A 270 -15.55 -1.97 9.58
CA ASN A 270 -14.46 -2.54 8.80
C ASN A 270 -14.80 -3.96 8.33
N PHE A 271 -14.99 -4.18 7.04
CA PHE A 271 -15.05 -5.49 6.39
C PHE A 271 -13.73 -5.89 5.72
N GLY A 272 -12.94 -4.91 5.30
CA GLY A 272 -11.66 -5.08 4.62
C GLY A 272 -10.46 -5.06 5.57
N THR A 273 -9.48 -4.23 5.25
CA THR A 273 -8.24 -4.10 6.03
C THR A 273 -8.04 -2.66 6.52
N LEU A 274 -7.85 -2.51 7.83
CA LEU A 274 -7.33 -1.29 8.46
C LEU A 274 -5.90 -1.54 8.93
N VAL A 275 -4.96 -0.72 8.47
CA VAL A 275 -3.55 -0.77 8.90
C VAL A 275 -3.22 0.48 9.70
N LEU A 276 -2.67 0.29 10.91
CA LEU A 276 -2.23 1.39 11.77
C LEU A 276 -0.70 1.37 11.90
N GLY A 277 -0.04 2.47 11.59
CA GLY A 277 1.41 2.67 11.69
C GLY A 277 1.76 3.66 12.80
N GLY A 278 1.05 3.61 13.94
CA GLY A 278 1.09 4.59 15.02
C GLY A 278 -0.21 5.41 15.09
N GLY A 279 -0.13 6.57 15.74
CA GLY A 279 -1.25 7.51 15.87
C GLY A 279 -2.40 6.97 16.72
N THR A 280 -3.47 7.74 16.79
CA THR A 280 -4.72 7.45 17.49
C THR A 280 -5.85 7.32 16.49
N PHE A 281 -6.50 6.16 16.47
CA PHE A 281 -7.71 5.90 15.70
C PHE A 281 -8.95 5.99 16.60
N ALA A 282 -9.72 7.06 16.46
CA ALA A 282 -10.84 7.42 17.32
C ALA A 282 -12.09 7.85 16.52
N PRO A 283 -12.78 6.92 15.83
CA PRO A 283 -14.09 7.19 15.23
C PRO A 283 -15.21 7.35 16.29
N GLY A 284 -16.47 7.53 15.88
CA GLY A 284 -17.62 7.55 16.81
C GLY A 284 -17.94 6.20 17.45
N GLY A 285 -17.36 5.12 16.91
CA GLY A 285 -17.48 3.73 17.33
C GLY A 285 -16.88 2.81 16.28
N LEU A 286 -16.49 1.58 16.64
CA LEU A 286 -15.84 0.66 15.70
C LEU A 286 -16.47 -0.74 15.73
N THR A 287 -16.98 -1.18 14.57
CA THR A 287 -17.32 -2.59 14.31
C THR A 287 -16.28 -3.19 13.38
N ASN A 288 -15.57 -4.22 13.84
CA ASN A 288 -14.55 -4.90 13.05
C ASN A 288 -15.02 -6.30 12.63
N ASN A 289 -15.28 -6.48 11.35
CA ASN A 289 -15.58 -7.76 10.70
C ASN A 289 -14.40 -8.27 9.85
N GLY A 290 -13.48 -7.39 9.47
CA GLY A 290 -12.29 -7.67 8.66
C GLY A 290 -11.00 -7.83 9.48
N LEU A 291 -9.92 -7.25 8.98
CA LEU A 291 -8.61 -7.20 9.62
C LEU A 291 -8.29 -5.78 10.09
N ILE A 292 -7.89 -5.65 11.35
CA ILE A 292 -7.13 -4.51 11.87
C ILE A 292 -5.72 -5.02 12.18
N SER A 293 -4.68 -4.36 11.68
CA SER A 293 -3.31 -4.72 12.05
C SER A 293 -2.35 -3.56 12.15
N GLY A 294 -1.33 -3.69 13.00
CA GLY A 294 -0.29 -2.68 13.12
C GLY A 294 0.04 -2.34 14.56
N ASN A 295 0.27 -1.05 14.80
CA ASN A 295 0.59 -0.44 16.09
C ASN A 295 -0.06 0.95 16.19
N GLY A 296 -0.18 1.49 17.40
CA GLY A 296 -0.89 2.75 17.67
C GLY A 296 -1.98 2.56 18.73
N VAL A 297 -2.91 3.51 18.81
CA VAL A 297 -4.00 3.53 19.80
C VAL A 297 -5.34 3.45 19.08
N ILE A 298 -6.26 2.64 19.61
CA ILE A 298 -7.69 2.65 19.23
C ILE A 298 -8.47 3.17 20.43
N ASP A 299 -8.90 4.44 20.40
CA ASP A 299 -9.58 5.10 21.54
C ASP A 299 -11.10 5.03 21.46
N VAL A 300 -11.62 3.86 21.12
CA VAL A 300 -13.06 3.59 21.00
C VAL A 300 -13.39 2.17 21.43
N ALA A 301 -14.63 1.95 21.87
CA ALA A 301 -15.11 0.59 22.08
C ALA A 301 -15.18 -0.16 20.74
N VAL A 302 -14.75 -1.42 20.74
CA VAL A 302 -14.66 -2.24 19.53
C VAL A 302 -15.58 -3.45 19.62
N ALA A 303 -16.55 -3.55 18.71
CA ALA A 303 -17.30 -4.79 18.46
C ALA A 303 -16.53 -5.62 17.43
N ASN A 304 -15.80 -6.64 17.87
CA ASN A 304 -14.90 -7.42 17.04
C ASN A 304 -15.48 -8.80 16.70
N SER A 305 -15.76 -9.04 15.42
CA SER A 305 -16.03 -10.37 14.83
C SER A 305 -14.89 -10.82 13.91
N GLY A 306 -14.01 -9.91 13.51
CA GLY A 306 -12.87 -10.14 12.64
C GLY A 306 -11.58 -10.49 13.39
N VAL A 307 -10.47 -9.88 12.95
CA VAL A 307 -9.14 -10.02 13.55
C VAL A 307 -8.60 -8.64 13.92
N ILE A 308 -8.09 -8.52 15.13
CA ILE A 308 -7.21 -7.42 15.56
C ILE A 308 -5.82 -8.03 15.78
N ARG A 309 -4.79 -7.48 15.16
CA ARG A 309 -3.43 -8.03 15.21
C ARG A 309 -2.37 -6.96 15.47
N ALA A 310 -1.74 -7.00 16.64
CA ALA A 310 -0.50 -6.29 16.88
C ALA A 310 0.63 -6.98 16.07
N THR A 311 1.33 -6.23 15.21
CA THR A 311 2.38 -6.80 14.33
C THR A 311 3.80 -6.36 14.71
N SER A 312 3.93 -5.21 15.34
CA SER A 312 5.18 -4.57 15.79
C SER A 312 4.82 -3.53 16.85
N GLY A 313 5.71 -3.16 17.76
CA GLY A 313 5.41 -2.15 18.79
C GLY A 313 4.15 -2.47 19.60
N ALA A 314 3.52 -1.44 20.17
CA ALA A 314 2.27 -1.57 20.93
C ALA A 314 1.05 -1.21 20.07
N LEU A 315 0.03 -2.06 20.11
CA LEU A 315 -1.34 -1.73 19.71
C LEU A 315 -2.20 -1.68 20.97
N ASP A 316 -2.68 -0.49 21.31
CA ASP A 316 -3.45 -0.21 22.52
C ASP A 316 -4.95 -0.08 22.23
N LEU A 317 -5.74 -0.86 22.95
CA LEU A 317 -7.20 -0.82 22.95
C LEU A 317 -7.67 -0.20 24.28
N THR A 318 -7.91 1.11 24.27
CA THR A 318 -8.17 1.89 25.51
C THR A 318 -9.56 1.63 26.10
N ARG A 319 -10.47 1.05 25.31
CA ARG A 319 -11.88 0.78 25.65
C ARG A 319 -12.22 -0.71 25.54
N SER A 320 -13.45 -1.05 25.93
CA SER A 320 -13.91 -2.44 25.93
C SER A 320 -13.96 -3.04 24.53
N VAL A 321 -13.58 -4.31 24.43
CA VAL A 321 -13.67 -5.13 23.22
C VAL A 321 -14.71 -6.23 23.43
N THR A 322 -15.72 -6.27 22.57
CA THR A 322 -16.81 -7.26 22.56
C THR A 322 -16.80 -8.09 21.28
N GLY A 323 -17.71 -9.06 21.18
CA GLY A 323 -17.88 -9.91 20.00
C GLY A 323 -17.15 -11.24 20.10
N SER A 324 -16.95 -11.91 18.96
CA SER A 324 -16.41 -13.28 18.87
C SER A 324 -15.13 -13.40 18.04
N GLY A 325 -14.56 -12.26 17.68
CA GLY A 325 -13.34 -12.16 16.87
C GLY A 325 -12.07 -12.60 17.59
N ARG A 326 -10.96 -12.48 16.87
CA ARG A 326 -9.63 -12.88 17.33
C ARG A 326 -8.79 -11.66 17.65
N LEU A 327 -8.01 -11.77 18.72
CA LEU A 327 -6.94 -10.85 19.10
C LEU A 327 -5.62 -11.60 18.89
N LYS A 328 -4.69 -11.05 18.10
CA LYS A 328 -3.42 -11.70 17.76
C LYS A 328 -2.25 -10.83 18.17
N ILE A 329 -1.25 -11.46 18.77
CA ILE A 329 -0.01 -10.83 19.21
C ILE A 329 1.12 -11.40 18.36
N GLY A 330 1.72 -10.57 17.52
CA GLY A 330 2.88 -10.91 16.70
C GLY A 330 4.15 -11.10 17.54
N ALA A 331 5.19 -11.65 16.92
CA ALA A 331 6.49 -11.79 17.56
C ALA A 331 7.05 -10.41 17.96
N GLY A 332 7.47 -10.25 19.22
CA GLY A 332 7.99 -8.98 19.74
C GLY A 332 6.98 -7.83 19.82
N ALA A 333 5.69 -8.08 19.56
CA ALA A 333 4.65 -7.05 19.60
C ALA A 333 3.90 -7.06 20.94
N THR A 334 3.35 -5.91 21.31
CA THR A 334 2.46 -5.76 22.47
C THR A 334 1.03 -5.53 21.98
N LEU A 335 0.10 -6.32 22.48
CA LEU A 335 -1.32 -5.96 22.45
C LEU A 335 -1.73 -5.53 23.86
N GLU A 336 -2.17 -4.29 23.99
CA GLU A 336 -2.66 -3.72 25.25
C GLU A 336 -4.18 -3.66 25.24
N VAL A 337 -4.78 -4.07 26.36
CA VAL A 337 -6.23 -4.06 26.57
C VAL A 337 -6.52 -3.44 27.93
N ASP A 338 -6.97 -2.19 27.90
CA ASP A 338 -7.16 -1.38 29.11
C ASP A 338 -8.41 -1.70 29.90
N ARG A 339 -9.41 -2.23 29.21
CA ARG A 339 -10.75 -2.46 29.76
C ARG A 339 -11.14 -3.93 29.57
N MET A 340 -12.44 -4.18 29.38
CA MET A 340 -12.95 -5.52 29.26
C MET A 340 -12.62 -6.12 27.89
N ALA A 341 -12.21 -7.39 27.87
CA ALA A 341 -12.31 -8.25 26.69
C ALA A 341 -13.36 -9.33 26.95
N GLU A 342 -14.37 -9.44 26.08
CA GLU A 342 -15.47 -10.39 26.23
C GLU A 342 -15.02 -11.87 26.15
N LYS A 343 -15.74 -12.75 26.86
CA LYS A 343 -15.46 -14.19 26.97
C LYS A 343 -15.44 -14.98 25.66
N SER A 344 -16.12 -14.47 24.64
CA SER A 344 -16.24 -15.06 23.29
C SER A 344 -15.05 -14.72 22.40
N LEU A 345 -14.23 -13.74 22.77
CA LEU A 345 -13.00 -13.41 22.07
C LEU A 345 -11.92 -14.46 22.35
N LYS A 346 -10.96 -14.56 21.42
CA LYS A 346 -9.76 -15.37 21.57
C LYS A 346 -8.51 -14.55 21.35
N ALA A 347 -7.69 -14.40 22.38
CA ALA A 347 -6.34 -13.87 22.30
C ALA A 347 -5.33 -14.99 21.96
N THR A 348 -4.35 -14.71 21.10
CA THR A 348 -3.38 -15.72 20.67
C THR A 348 -2.02 -15.09 20.41
N PHE A 349 -1.00 -15.62 21.10
CA PHE A 349 0.41 -15.38 20.77
C PHE A 349 0.77 -16.13 19.48
N LYS A 350 1.43 -15.46 18.54
CA LYS A 350 1.74 -15.99 17.19
C LYS A 350 3.23 -16.08 16.89
N GLY A 351 4.10 -15.68 17.81
CA GLY A 351 5.54 -15.85 17.76
C GLY A 351 6.14 -15.46 19.09
N ALA A 352 7.41 -15.82 19.31
CA ALA A 352 8.09 -15.57 20.58
C ALA A 352 8.23 -14.07 20.89
N GLY A 353 8.29 -13.73 22.17
CA GLY A 353 8.52 -12.35 22.63
C GLY A 353 7.27 -11.49 22.59
N GLY A 354 6.08 -12.07 22.40
CA GLY A 354 4.84 -11.29 22.42
C GLY A 354 4.46 -10.86 23.83
N VAL A 355 3.80 -9.72 23.96
CA VAL A 355 3.26 -9.22 25.23
C VAL A 355 1.76 -9.01 25.12
N LEU A 356 1.00 -9.56 26.07
CA LEU A 356 -0.38 -9.18 26.33
C LEU A 356 -0.41 -8.29 27.57
N ALA A 357 -0.58 -6.99 27.39
CA ALA A 357 -0.66 -6.03 28.48
C ALA A 357 -2.12 -5.78 28.88
N LEU A 358 -2.42 -5.84 30.18
CA LEU A 358 -3.78 -5.84 30.72
C LEU A 358 -3.96 -4.71 31.74
N GLY A 359 -4.70 -3.66 31.37
CA GLY A 359 -5.07 -2.58 32.28
C GLY A 359 -6.09 -3.01 33.34
N GLN A 360 -7.06 -3.87 32.98
CA GLN A 360 -8.03 -4.46 33.89
C GLN A 360 -8.06 -5.98 33.79
N ALA A 361 -7.00 -6.64 34.29
CA ALA A 361 -6.83 -8.09 34.20
C ALA A 361 -8.06 -8.89 34.69
N GLY A 362 -8.73 -8.45 35.77
CA GLY A 362 -9.95 -9.10 36.27
C GLY A 362 -11.17 -9.00 35.34
N LYS A 363 -11.12 -8.18 34.28
CA LYS A 363 -12.16 -8.03 33.25
C LYS A 363 -11.74 -8.61 31.89
N PHE A 364 -10.56 -9.19 31.79
CA PHE A 364 -10.11 -9.91 30.61
C PHE A 364 -10.69 -11.33 30.62
N ASN A 365 -11.79 -11.55 29.91
CA ASN A 365 -12.50 -12.84 29.90
C ASN A 365 -12.20 -13.71 28.66
N ALA A 366 -11.52 -13.14 27.67
CA ALA A 366 -11.13 -13.82 26.45
C ALA A 366 -10.25 -15.05 26.75
N ARG A 367 -10.34 -16.08 25.91
CA ARG A 367 -9.42 -17.22 26.01
C ARG A 367 -8.06 -16.85 25.46
N ILE A 368 -6.99 -17.17 26.19
CA ILE A 368 -5.60 -16.95 25.79
C ILE A 368 -5.04 -18.28 25.27
N ALA A 369 -4.48 -18.28 24.07
CA ALA A 369 -3.85 -19.45 23.48
C ALA A 369 -2.40 -19.16 23.06
N GLY A 370 -1.57 -20.19 23.07
CA GLY A 370 -0.19 -20.11 22.57
C GLY A 370 0.78 -19.38 23.49
N PHE A 371 0.42 -19.10 24.75
CA PHE A 371 1.33 -18.51 25.73
C PHE A 371 2.46 -19.50 26.03
N ALA A 372 3.67 -19.17 25.63
CA ALA A 372 4.82 -20.08 25.66
C ALA A 372 6.06 -19.39 26.25
N PRO A 373 7.14 -20.14 26.57
CA PRO A 373 8.38 -19.53 27.02
C PRO A 373 8.87 -18.45 26.04
N GLY A 374 9.19 -17.28 26.58
CA GLY A 374 9.55 -16.08 25.82
C GLY A 374 8.40 -15.08 25.65
N ASP A 375 7.15 -15.48 25.86
CA ASP A 375 6.01 -14.55 25.89
C ASP A 375 5.79 -13.99 27.31
N ALA A 376 5.04 -12.88 27.39
CA ALA A 376 4.65 -12.26 28.64
C ALA A 376 3.15 -11.91 28.68
N ILE A 377 2.55 -12.06 29.86
CA ILE A 377 1.31 -11.39 30.22
C ILE A 377 1.67 -10.32 31.24
N ASP A 378 1.39 -9.06 30.94
CA ASP A 378 1.74 -7.93 31.79
C ASP A 378 0.49 -7.33 32.45
N LEU A 379 0.54 -7.15 33.78
CA LEU A 379 -0.56 -6.62 34.59
C LEU A 379 -0.26 -5.17 34.93
N LEU A 380 -0.75 -4.27 34.08
CA LEU A 380 -0.42 -2.84 34.18
C LEU A 380 -0.92 -2.27 35.51
N GLY A 381 0.00 -1.66 36.26
CA GLY A 381 -0.27 -1.02 37.55
C GLY A 381 -0.82 -1.94 38.64
N GLN A 382 -0.73 -3.27 38.47
CA GLN A 382 -1.25 -4.26 39.40
C GLN A 382 -0.13 -5.17 39.90
N ALA A 383 0.19 -5.04 41.18
CA ALA A 383 1.11 -5.94 41.86
C ALA A 383 0.46 -7.33 42.08
N ALA A 384 1.14 -8.41 41.71
CA ALA A 384 0.74 -9.78 42.01
C ALA A 384 1.90 -10.54 42.66
N THR A 385 1.56 -11.40 43.63
CA THR A 385 2.51 -12.21 44.41
C THR A 385 2.57 -13.65 43.91
N SER A 386 1.57 -14.12 43.17
CA SER A 386 1.59 -15.45 42.56
C SER A 386 0.67 -15.56 41.35
N ALA A 387 1.02 -16.49 40.45
CA ALA A 387 0.16 -16.95 39.36
C ALA A 387 0.17 -18.49 39.40
N THR A 388 -0.99 -19.12 39.53
CA THR A 388 -1.10 -20.57 39.70
C THR A 388 -2.14 -21.14 38.76
N LEU A 389 -1.75 -22.17 38.00
CA LEU A 389 -2.66 -22.88 37.14
C LEU A 389 -3.56 -23.82 37.96
N GLN A 390 -4.87 -23.67 37.79
CA GLN A 390 -5.89 -24.51 38.39
C GLN A 390 -6.64 -25.32 37.33
N ALA A 391 -7.51 -26.22 37.78
CA ALA A 391 -8.33 -27.06 36.92
C ALA A 391 -9.10 -26.26 35.85
N GLY A 392 -9.14 -26.81 34.64
CA GLY A 392 -9.80 -26.17 33.49
C GLY A 392 -9.02 -25.00 32.89
N ASP A 393 -7.68 -25.05 32.94
CA ASP A 393 -6.74 -24.07 32.40
C ASP A 393 -6.96 -22.65 32.92
N LYS A 394 -7.31 -22.54 34.21
CA LYS A 394 -7.56 -21.26 34.88
C LYS A 394 -6.28 -20.80 35.57
N LEU A 395 -5.61 -19.80 35.03
CA LEU A 395 -4.48 -19.15 35.67
C LEU A 395 -5.02 -18.13 36.69
N VAL A 396 -4.98 -18.51 37.97
CA VAL A 396 -5.42 -17.66 39.08
C VAL A 396 -4.25 -16.81 39.55
N ILE A 397 -4.45 -15.50 39.56
CA ILE A 397 -3.44 -14.50 39.91
C ILE A 397 -3.85 -13.86 41.22
N MET A 398 -2.94 -13.87 42.19
CA MET A 398 -3.17 -13.37 43.55
C MET A 398 -2.22 -12.23 43.90
N ASN A 399 -2.66 -11.33 44.78
CA ASN A 399 -1.81 -10.46 45.59
C ASN A 399 -2.06 -10.74 47.07
N GLY A 400 -1.10 -11.41 47.71
CA GLY A 400 -1.32 -12.06 48.99
C GLY A 400 -2.45 -13.07 48.90
N THR A 401 -3.57 -12.78 49.56
CA THR A 401 -4.77 -13.62 49.59
C THR A 401 -5.88 -13.16 48.64
N GLN A 402 -5.73 -11.98 48.01
CA GLN A 402 -6.73 -11.40 47.13
C GLN A 402 -6.54 -11.89 45.69
N THR A 403 -7.60 -12.41 45.06
CA THR A 403 -7.59 -12.70 43.63
C THR A 403 -7.72 -11.41 42.82
N ILE A 404 -6.73 -11.15 41.97
CA ILE A 404 -6.72 -10.02 41.02
C ILE A 404 -7.45 -10.40 39.74
N ALA A 405 -7.12 -11.59 39.22
CA ALA A 405 -7.65 -12.07 37.95
C ALA A 405 -7.68 -13.59 37.91
N THR A 406 -8.55 -14.12 37.06
CA THR A 406 -8.56 -15.53 36.67
C THR A 406 -8.57 -15.58 35.16
N LEU A 407 -7.40 -15.78 34.56
CA LEU A 407 -7.25 -15.84 33.12
C LEU A 407 -7.53 -17.26 32.62
N ARG A 408 -8.09 -17.36 31.41
CA ARG A 408 -8.50 -18.62 30.80
C ARG A 408 -7.50 -19.00 29.71
N LEU A 409 -6.58 -19.89 30.02
CA LEU A 409 -5.63 -20.40 29.04
C LEU A 409 -6.27 -21.48 28.16
N SER A 410 -5.56 -21.81 27.08
CA SER A 410 -5.87 -22.90 26.16
C SER A 410 -4.55 -23.46 25.65
N GLY A 411 -4.29 -24.72 25.95
CA GLY A 411 -3.03 -25.42 25.68
C GLY A 411 -2.82 -26.53 26.70
N ASP A 412 -1.73 -27.27 26.56
CA ASP A 412 -1.26 -28.19 27.59
C ASP A 412 -0.16 -27.48 28.39
N TYR A 413 -0.40 -27.31 29.69
CA TYR A 413 0.51 -26.67 30.63
C TYR A 413 0.85 -27.62 31.79
N ALA A 414 0.67 -28.92 31.61
CA ALA A 414 0.96 -29.92 32.63
C ALA A 414 2.45 -29.89 32.99
N GLY A 415 2.74 -29.55 34.25
CA GLY A 415 4.11 -29.45 34.77
C GLY A 415 4.80 -28.12 34.50
N ASP A 416 4.15 -27.17 33.82
CA ASP A 416 4.67 -25.83 33.62
C ASP A 416 4.58 -24.99 34.90
N SER A 417 5.50 -24.05 35.05
CA SER A 417 5.51 -23.07 36.14
C SER A 417 5.28 -21.66 35.62
N PHE A 418 4.51 -20.87 36.36
CA PHE A 418 4.21 -19.48 36.05
C PHE A 418 4.92 -18.58 37.06
N ALA A 419 5.88 -17.79 36.58
CA ALA A 419 6.62 -16.85 37.41
C ALA A 419 5.95 -15.49 37.39
N VAL A 420 5.95 -14.80 38.53
CA VAL A 420 5.57 -13.40 38.66
C VAL A 420 6.81 -12.57 38.99
N ALA A 421 6.98 -11.43 38.34
CA ALA A 421 8.05 -10.48 38.60
C ALA A 421 7.53 -9.06 38.48
N SER A 422 8.09 -8.12 39.24
CA SER A 422 7.78 -6.70 39.03
C SER A 422 8.21 -6.28 37.62
N ASP A 423 7.36 -5.49 36.97
CA ASP A 423 7.63 -4.88 35.66
C ASP A 423 8.50 -3.61 35.74
N GLY A 424 8.87 -3.17 36.95
CA GLY A 424 9.62 -1.93 37.19
C GLY A 424 8.79 -0.63 37.09
N HIS A 425 7.49 -0.72 36.79
CA HIS A 425 6.58 0.40 36.55
C HIS A 425 5.35 0.39 37.49
N GLY A 426 5.34 -0.50 38.48
CA GLY A 426 4.27 -0.63 39.48
C GLY A 426 3.25 -1.73 39.17
N GLY A 427 3.45 -2.49 38.09
CA GLY A 427 2.70 -3.68 37.73
C GLY A 427 3.50 -4.97 37.88
N THR A 428 3.04 -6.02 37.19
CA THR A 428 3.58 -7.38 37.29
C THR A 428 3.61 -8.07 35.94
N THR A 429 4.78 -8.58 35.57
CA THR A 429 4.95 -9.47 34.43
C THR A 429 4.81 -10.92 34.85
N ILE A 430 4.03 -11.69 34.09
CA ILE A 430 3.87 -13.14 34.20
C ILE A 430 4.54 -13.80 33.01
N THR A 431 5.40 -14.78 33.29
CA THR A 431 6.05 -15.62 32.27
C THR A 431 5.81 -17.10 32.56
N VAL A 432 5.92 -17.93 31.52
CA VAL A 432 5.82 -19.39 31.64
C VAL A 432 7.19 -20.03 31.38
N SER A 433 7.53 -21.00 32.22
CA SER A 433 8.68 -21.89 32.01
C SER A 433 8.17 -23.31 31.86
N ALA A 434 8.65 -23.99 30.81
CA ALA A 434 8.24 -25.36 30.50
C ALA A 434 8.70 -26.32 31.62
N GLY A 435 7.84 -27.27 31.99
CA GLY A 435 8.19 -28.31 32.95
C GLY A 435 9.39 -29.16 32.51
N LEU A 436 10.14 -29.73 33.46
CA LEU A 436 11.36 -30.53 33.21
C LEU A 436 11.16 -31.69 32.21
N LEU A 437 9.96 -32.28 32.17
CA LEU A 437 9.58 -33.32 31.19
C LEU A 437 9.40 -32.77 29.78
N ALA A 438 8.82 -31.58 29.62
CA ALA A 438 8.67 -30.91 28.33
C ALA A 438 10.02 -30.41 27.79
N GLN A 439 10.91 -29.92 28.67
CA GLN A 439 12.30 -29.57 28.30
C GLN A 439 13.11 -30.81 27.86
N ALA A 440 12.92 -31.95 28.52
CA ALA A 440 13.54 -33.22 28.12
C ALA A 440 13.01 -33.70 26.75
N MET A 441 11.71 -33.59 26.50
CA MET A 441 11.12 -33.98 25.20
C MET A 441 11.56 -33.06 24.04
N ALA A 442 11.68 -31.75 24.27
CA ALA A 442 12.16 -30.80 23.27
C ALA A 442 13.65 -30.97 22.93
N SER A 443 14.47 -31.35 23.92
CA SER A 443 15.90 -31.67 23.73
C SER A 443 16.15 -33.08 23.16
N MET A 444 15.13 -33.94 23.12
CA MET A 444 15.16 -35.27 22.50
C MET A 444 14.69 -35.29 21.04
N ALA A 445 14.36 -34.13 20.44
CA ALA A 445 14.14 -34.05 19.00
C ALA A 445 15.41 -34.54 18.27
N PRO A 446 15.29 -35.45 17.28
CA PRO A 446 16.44 -36.08 16.67
C PRO A 446 17.34 -35.03 16.00
N PRO A 447 18.67 -35.19 16.06
CA PRO A 447 19.57 -34.28 15.38
C PRO A 447 19.22 -34.25 13.89
N VAL A 448 19.14 -33.05 13.34
CA VAL A 448 18.96 -32.81 11.89
C VAL A 448 19.91 -33.75 11.17
N ALA A 449 19.35 -34.63 10.32
CA ALA A 449 20.13 -35.57 9.55
C ALA A 449 21.22 -34.80 8.81
N HIS A 450 22.48 -35.00 9.22
CA HIS A 450 23.63 -34.55 8.45
C HIS A 450 23.48 -35.15 7.06
N ALA A 451 23.36 -34.29 6.05
CA ALA A 451 23.36 -34.71 4.66
C ALA A 451 24.59 -35.59 4.42
N ALA A 452 24.36 -36.87 4.13
CA ALA A 452 25.43 -37.77 3.75
C ALA A 452 26.09 -37.24 2.46
N PRO A 453 27.43 -37.23 2.37
CA PRO A 453 28.12 -36.78 1.17
C PRO A 453 27.76 -37.70 0.00
N LEU A 454 27.42 -37.10 -1.14
CA LEU A 454 27.11 -37.79 -2.39
C LEU A 454 28.27 -38.73 -2.78
N ALA A 455 27.94 -40.01 -2.98
CA ALA A 455 28.88 -40.99 -3.53
C ALA A 455 29.26 -40.63 -4.98
N PRO A 456 30.52 -40.82 -5.41
CA PRO A 456 30.96 -40.50 -6.76
C PRO A 456 30.33 -41.41 -7.80
N SER A 457 29.83 -40.80 -8.88
CA SER A 457 29.24 -41.50 -10.02
C SER A 457 30.29 -42.29 -10.80
N TRP A 458 30.15 -43.61 -10.80
CA TRP A 458 30.87 -44.50 -11.72
C TRP A 458 30.31 -44.32 -13.14
N ARG A 459 31.15 -43.91 -14.09
CA ARG A 459 30.89 -44.00 -15.54
C ARG A 459 31.37 -45.35 -16.07
N PRO A 460 30.56 -46.15 -16.78
CA PRO A 460 31.07 -47.24 -17.58
C PRO A 460 31.51 -46.75 -18.98
N GLU A 461 32.70 -47.15 -19.41
CA GLU A 461 33.24 -46.98 -20.77
C GLU A 461 32.47 -47.82 -21.81
N PRO A 462 32.51 -47.45 -23.11
CA PRO A 462 31.65 -48.03 -24.14
C PRO A 462 32.15 -49.35 -24.73
N ALA A 463 31.23 -50.28 -24.99
CA ALA A 463 31.49 -51.54 -25.65
C ALA A 463 31.84 -51.36 -27.15
N ARG A 464 32.97 -51.95 -27.55
CA ARG A 464 33.41 -52.06 -28.95
C ARG A 464 32.55 -53.09 -29.69
N LEU A 465 31.89 -52.68 -30.77
CA LEU A 465 31.24 -53.61 -31.72
C LEU A 465 32.31 -54.29 -32.59
N ALA A 466 32.34 -55.62 -32.56
CA ALA A 466 33.03 -56.47 -33.53
C ALA A 466 32.05 -56.86 -34.65
N CYS A 467 32.48 -56.66 -35.90
CA CYS A 467 31.74 -56.98 -37.12
C CYS A 467 31.98 -58.45 -37.52
N PRO A 468 30.96 -59.25 -37.91
CA PRO A 468 31.18 -60.59 -38.45
C PRO A 468 31.51 -60.59 -39.94
N ARG A 469 32.44 -61.48 -40.27
CA ARG A 469 32.97 -61.83 -41.59
C ARG A 469 31.95 -62.67 -42.36
N ALA A 470 31.48 -62.18 -43.51
CA ALA A 470 30.73 -62.98 -44.47
C ALA A 470 31.68 -63.75 -45.40
N MET A 471 31.44 -65.05 -45.55
CA MET A 471 32.10 -65.96 -46.49
C MET A 471 31.18 -66.20 -47.69
N MET A 472 31.80 -66.39 -48.85
CA MET A 472 31.25 -66.54 -50.21
C MET A 472 30.20 -67.65 -50.39
N ALA A 473 29.23 -67.39 -51.27
CA ALA A 473 28.97 -68.13 -52.51
C ALA A 473 28.35 -67.18 -53.54
#